data_AF-A0A0F9DE98-F1
#
_entry.id   AF-A0A0F9DE98-F1
#
_cell.length_a   1.000
_cell.length_b   1.000
_cell.length_c   1.000
_cell.angle_alpha   90.00
_cell.angle_beta   90.00
_cell.angle_gamma   90.00
#
_symmetry.space_group_name_H-M   'P 1'
#
loop_
_entity.id
_entity.type
_entity.pdbx_description
1 polymer ?
#
loop_
_entity_poly.entity_id
_entity_poly.type
_entity_poly.pdbx_seq_one_letter_code
_entity_poly.pdbx_strand_id
1 'polypeptide(L)'
;MGAGEAAGMRADAYPEGVKYPDTGCEVASLCLECPLEVCVHDEGRWKAWQRRDAQIRELKAAGLTNNELASSAGLAPRSIQRILA
;
A
#
# COMPACT_ATOMS: atom_id res chain seq x y z
N MET A 1 36.44 -18.31 -35.43
CA MET A 1 35.51 -19.44 -35.18
C MET A 1 34.94 -19.20 -33.78
N GLY A 2 33.85 -18.45 -33.67
CA GLY A 2 32.48 -18.98 -33.45
C GLY A 2 32.14 -18.79 -31.96
N ALA A 3 31.48 -17.70 -31.57
CA ALA A 3 30.02 -17.49 -31.46
C ALA A 3 29.39 -18.24 -30.27
N GLY A 4 28.83 -17.46 -29.33
CA GLY A 4 28.14 -17.90 -28.11
C GLY A 4 27.43 -16.72 -27.43
N GLU A 5 26.30 -16.36 -28.02
CA GLU A 5 25.35 -15.27 -27.75
C GLU A 5 25.05 -14.94 -26.27
N ALA A 6 25.20 -13.66 -25.91
CA ALA A 6 24.40 -13.00 -24.87
C ALA A 6 24.13 -11.57 -25.33
N ALA A 7 23.19 -11.42 -26.25
CA ALA A 7 22.71 -10.12 -26.71
C ALA A 7 21.99 -9.40 -25.56
N GLY A 8 22.57 -8.29 -25.09
CA GLY A 8 21.80 -7.11 -24.71
C GLY A 8 21.15 -7.04 -23.33
N MET A 9 21.86 -7.36 -22.24
CA MET A 9 21.49 -6.87 -20.91
C MET A 9 22.56 -5.88 -20.43
N ARG A 10 22.33 -4.58 -20.63
CA ARG A 10 23.17 -3.54 -19.99
C ARG A 10 23.00 -3.69 -18.48
N ALA A 11 24.08 -3.73 -17.72
CA ALA A 11 24.05 -3.75 -16.26
C ALA A 11 23.22 -2.57 -15.69
N ASP A 12 23.17 -1.45 -16.40
CA ASP A 12 22.34 -0.28 -16.08
C ASP A 12 20.82 -0.48 -16.23
N ALA A 13 20.36 -1.68 -16.60
CA ALA A 13 18.93 -1.99 -16.70
C ALA A 13 18.29 -2.31 -15.34
N TYR A 14 19.10 -2.59 -14.31
CA TYR A 14 18.57 -2.93 -13.00
C TYR A 14 18.44 -1.68 -12.11
N PRO A 15 17.31 -1.52 -11.39
CA PRO A 15 17.06 -0.37 -10.52
C PRO A 15 17.81 -0.46 -9.17
N GLU A 16 18.97 -1.13 -9.11
CA GLU A 16 19.72 -1.35 -7.86
C GLU A 16 20.26 -0.07 -7.20
N GLY A 17 20.27 1.05 -7.93
CA GLY A 17 20.51 2.39 -7.39
C GLY A 17 19.25 3.26 -7.21
N VAL A 18 18.06 2.76 -7.56
CA VAL A 18 16.81 3.53 -7.49
C VAL A 18 16.33 3.57 -6.05
N LYS A 19 16.57 4.71 -5.40
CA LYS A 19 15.94 5.03 -4.12
C LYS A 19 14.50 5.43 -4.38
N TYR A 20 13.56 4.53 -4.12
CA TYR A 20 12.15 4.86 -4.13
C TYR A 20 11.86 5.84 -2.98
N PRO A 21 11.26 7.01 -3.28
CA PRO A 21 10.95 7.99 -2.25
C PRO A 21 9.86 7.45 -1.31
N ASP A 22 10.19 7.36 -0.03
CA ASP A 22 9.25 7.03 1.05
C ASP A 22 8.67 8.31 1.66
N THR A 23 7.96 9.08 0.84
CA THR A 23 7.43 10.41 1.24
C THR A 23 6.08 10.35 1.94
N GLY A 24 5.37 9.22 1.84
CA GLY A 24 3.98 9.10 2.29
C GLY A 24 3.01 10.00 1.52
N CYS A 25 1.77 10.06 2.01
CA CYS A 25 0.70 10.89 1.49
C CYS A 25 -0.29 11.25 2.62
N GLU A 26 -1.46 11.80 2.27
CA GLU A 26 -2.53 12.12 3.24
C GLU A 26 -3.12 10.90 3.97
N VAL A 27 -2.85 9.68 3.48
CA VAL A 27 -3.30 8.42 4.11
C VAL A 27 -2.31 7.90 5.14
N ALA A 28 -1.01 8.01 4.87
CA ALA A 28 0.06 7.53 5.73
C ALA A 28 1.31 8.38 5.59
N SER A 29 1.99 8.67 6.70
CA SER A 29 3.19 9.53 6.71
C SER A 29 4.38 8.93 5.96
N LEU A 30 4.42 7.61 5.80
CA LEU A 30 5.40 6.87 5.01
C LEU A 30 4.65 5.88 4.10
N CYS A 31 5.11 5.74 2.85
CA CYS A 31 4.60 4.77 1.89
C CYS A 31 4.80 3.33 2.37
N LEU A 32 5.90 3.06 3.08
CA LEU A 32 6.21 1.73 3.61
C LEU A 32 5.36 1.33 4.83
N GLU A 33 4.77 2.31 5.51
CA GLU A 33 3.83 2.11 6.61
C GLU A 33 2.38 2.29 6.14
N CYS A 34 2.17 2.33 4.82
CA CYS A 34 0.84 2.57 4.27
C CYS A 34 -0.07 1.35 4.54
N PRO A 35 -1.23 1.57 5.16
CA PRO A 35 -2.18 0.50 5.46
C PRO A 35 -2.99 0.04 4.24
N LEU A 36 -2.84 0.71 3.10
CA LEU A 36 -3.59 0.39 1.89
C LEU A 36 -2.93 -0.77 1.15
N GLU A 37 -3.74 -1.73 0.69
CA GLU A 37 -3.26 -2.80 -0.20
C GLU A 37 -2.78 -2.27 -1.57
N VAL A 38 -3.33 -1.15 -2.04
CA VAL A 38 -3.00 -0.51 -3.31
C VAL A 38 -2.78 0.98 -3.10
N CYS A 39 -1.73 1.52 -3.72
CA CYS A 39 -1.40 2.92 -3.60
C CYS A 39 -2.53 3.81 -4.14
N VAL A 40 -2.82 4.86 -3.38
CA VAL A 40 -3.83 5.86 -3.72
C VAL A 40 -3.55 6.57 -5.06
N HIS A 41 -2.28 6.64 -5.44
CA HIS A 41 -1.82 7.21 -6.71
C HIS A 41 -1.97 6.24 -7.89
N ASP A 42 -2.02 4.93 -7.63
CA ASP A 42 -2.14 3.90 -8.67
C ASP A 42 -3.61 3.64 -9.05
N GLU A 43 -4.51 3.54 -8.07
CA GLU A 43 -5.94 3.22 -8.32
C GLU A 43 -6.83 4.46 -8.39
N GLY A 44 -6.32 5.61 -7.94
CA GLY A 44 -7.06 6.85 -7.75
C GLY A 44 -7.73 6.93 -6.37
N ARG A 45 -7.68 8.13 -5.76
CA ARG A 45 -8.08 8.38 -4.35
C ARG A 45 -9.40 7.75 -3.91
N TRP A 46 -10.43 7.92 -4.73
CA TRP A 46 -11.77 7.47 -4.37
C TRP A 46 -11.87 5.95 -4.26
N LYS A 47 -11.28 5.22 -5.20
CA LYS A 47 -11.35 3.75 -5.24
C LYS A 47 -10.52 3.13 -4.11
N ALA A 48 -9.33 3.67 -3.87
CA ALA A 48 -8.47 3.22 -2.78
C ALA A 48 -9.14 3.38 -1.40
N TRP A 49 -9.85 4.50 -1.17
CA TRP A 49 -10.61 4.69 0.08
C TRP A 49 -11.78 3.74 0.21
N GLN A 50 -12.54 3.49 -0.87
CA GLN A 50 -13.64 2.52 -0.84
C GLN A 50 -13.14 1.10 -0.56
N ARG A 51 -12.01 0.70 -1.14
CA ARG A 51 -11.39 -0.60 -0.88
C ARG A 51 -10.92 -0.76 0.56
N ARG A 52 -10.23 0.25 1.10
CA ARG A 52 -9.86 0.27 2.52
C ARG A 52 -11.08 0.10 3.42
N ASP A 53 -12.16 0.82 3.12
CA ASP A 53 -13.38 0.78 3.94
C ASP A 53 -14.07 -0.58 3.86
N ALA A 54 -14.09 -1.19 2.68
CA ALA A 54 -14.56 -2.57 2.50
C ALA A 54 -13.70 -3.54 3.32
N GLN A 55 -12.37 -3.42 3.26
CA GLN A 55 -11.44 -4.28 3.99
C GLN A 55 -11.60 -4.14 5.52
N ILE A 56 -11.78 -2.92 6.03
CA ILE A 56 -12.06 -2.67 7.45
C ILE A 56 -13.39 -3.32 7.88
N ARG A 57 -14.41 -3.28 7.02
CA ARG A 57 -15.71 -3.93 7.28
C ARG A 57 -15.61 -5.45 7.27
N GLU A 58 -14.84 -6.03 6.35
CA GLU A 58 -14.58 -7.47 6.29
C GLU A 58 -13.81 -7.95 7.52
N LEU A 59 -12.75 -7.26 7.91
CA LEU A 59 -11.99 -7.57 9.13
C LEU A 59 -12.87 -7.40 10.39
N LYS A 60 -13.78 -6.42 10.40
CA LYS A 60 -14.75 -6.28 11.48
C LYS A 60 -15.71 -7.47 11.54
N ALA A 61 -16.19 -7.93 10.39
CA ALA A 61 -17.05 -9.12 10.29
C ALA A 61 -16.31 -10.41 10.69
N ALA A 62 -14.99 -10.47 10.48
CA ALA A 62 -14.13 -11.54 10.95
C ALA A 62 -13.90 -11.53 12.48
N GLY A 63 -14.39 -10.52 13.20
CA GLY A 63 -14.38 -10.45 14.65
C GLY A 63 -13.30 -9.55 15.26
N LEU A 64 -12.54 -8.80 14.45
CA LEU A 64 -11.52 -7.90 14.98
C LEU A 64 -12.14 -6.76 15.80
N THR A 65 -11.45 -6.39 16.87
CA THR A 65 -11.81 -5.23 17.68
C THR A 65 -11.46 -3.94 16.96
N ASN A 66 -12.12 -2.84 17.34
CA ASN A 66 -11.88 -1.55 16.70
C ASN A 66 -10.42 -1.05 16.92
N ASN A 67 -9.78 -1.47 18.01
CA ASN A 67 -8.37 -1.15 18.29
C ASN A 67 -7.42 -1.95 17.40
N GLU A 68 -7.71 -3.22 17.14
CA GLU A 68 -6.94 -4.04 16.20
C GLU A 68 -7.08 -3.51 14.77
N LEU A 69 -8.29 -3.15 14.36
CA LEU A 69 -8.55 -2.51 13.06
C LEU A 69 -7.81 -1.17 12.92
N ALA A 70 -7.81 -0.37 13.98
CA ALA A 70 -7.08 0.90 14.01
C ALA A 70 -5.57 0.69 13.84
N SER A 71 -5.02 -0.28 14.56
CA SER A 71 -3.60 -0.63 14.52
C SER A 71 -3.20 -1.23 13.16
N SER A 72 -4.00 -2.16 12.63
CA SER A 72 -3.73 -2.79 11.34
C SER A 72 -3.87 -1.82 10.17
N ALA A 73 -4.80 -0.88 10.27
CA ALA A 73 -5.04 0.12 9.25
C ALA A 73 -4.24 1.42 9.48
N GLY A 74 -3.36 1.51 10.48
CA GLY A 74 -2.62 2.75 10.77
C GLY A 74 -3.52 3.97 11.01
N LEU A 75 -4.78 3.75 11.41
CA LEU A 75 -5.81 4.76 11.57
C LEU A 75 -6.10 5.01 13.04
N ALA A 76 -6.54 6.24 13.36
CA ALA A 76 -7.07 6.50 14.68
C ALA A 76 -8.39 5.73 14.92
N PRO A 77 -8.71 5.30 16.16
CA PRO A 77 -9.96 4.57 16.47
C PRO A 77 -11.24 5.29 16.04
N ARG A 78 -11.23 6.63 16.13
CA ARG A 78 -12.29 7.52 15.63
C ARG A 78 -12.52 7.42 14.11
N SER A 79 -11.47 7.16 13.33
CA SER A 79 -11.59 6.94 11.89
C SER A 79 -12.25 5.59 11.59
N ILE A 80 -11.90 4.54 12.35
CA ILE A 80 -12.56 3.23 12.27
C ILE A 80 -14.05 3.34 12.60
N GLN A 81 -14.41 4.05 13.68
CA GLN A 81 -15.82 4.30 14.02
C GLN A 81 -16.60 4.96 12.89
N ARG A 82 -16.01 5.95 12.20
CA ARG A 82 -16.67 6.64 11.09
C ARG A 82 -16.89 5.75 9.86
N ILE A 83 -16.02 4.76 9.64
CA ILE A 83 -16.11 3.83 8.50
C ILE A 83 -17.15 2.73 8.74
N LEU A 84 -17.32 2.35 10.02
CA LEU A 84 -18.24 1.31 10.48
C LEU A 84 -19.65 1.82 10.84
N ALA A 85 -19.83 3.14 10.98
CA ALA A 85 -21.13 3.78 11.16
C ALA A 85 -21.94 3.75 9.86
#